data_AF-A0AAN5C5V1-F1
#
_entry.id   AF-A0AAN5C5V1-F1
#
_cell.length_a   1.000
_cell.length_b   1.000
_cell.length_c   1.000
_cell.angle_alpha   90.00
_cell.angle_beta   90.00
_cell.angle_gamma   90.00
#
_symmetry.space_group_name_H-M   'P 1'
#
loop_
_entity.id
_entity.type
_entity.pdbx_description
1 polymer ?
#
loop_
_entity_poly.entity_id
_entity_poly.type
_entity_poly.pdbx_seq_one_letter_code
_entity_poly.pdbx_strand_id
1 'polypeptide(L)'
;VDEDHFIWLVDSLTERKWNFTSVDQALSVLCITDQFNMQHLHKHIIPYLKAAELGISSSDRIECLKRYIDISPRCRDNGELVNWIFERCESSAELIALAQSCGPTLAPHLPLFLRVLESAHANEKTKTEETMSKLLDENVSLIKKNEKLAEESNAKDFWYCEKEILALINMTLNDEVKKLEKQVTVLGTAIKYEPAIGTD
;
A
#
# COMPACT_ATOMS: atom_id res chain seq x y z
N VAL A 1 -22.88 1.06 40.96
CA VAL A 1 -22.21 2.38 40.95
C VAL A 1 -21.01 2.24 41.84
N ASP A 2 -19.85 2.67 41.37
CA ASP A 2 -18.62 2.63 42.15
C ASP A 2 -18.63 3.79 43.16
N GLU A 3 -18.50 3.46 44.44
CA GLU A 3 -18.62 4.41 45.54
C GLU A 3 -17.49 5.45 45.51
N ASP A 4 -16.27 5.04 45.15
CA ASP A 4 -15.11 5.93 45.07
C ASP A 4 -15.29 6.97 43.96
N HIS A 5 -15.83 6.55 42.83
CA HIS A 5 -16.14 7.45 41.71
C HIS A 5 -17.30 8.41 42.01
N PHE A 6 -18.25 8.00 42.84
CA PHE A 6 -19.31 8.88 43.32
C PHE A 6 -18.78 9.94 44.28
N ILE A 7 -17.95 9.55 45.25
CA ILE A 7 -17.30 10.49 46.18
C ILE A 7 -16.46 11.50 45.40
N TRP A 8 -15.64 11.03 44.45
CA TRP A 8 -14.84 11.90 43.60
C TRP A 8 -15.69 12.91 42.81
N LEU A 9 -16.86 12.50 42.30
CA LEU A 9 -17.77 13.41 41.60
C LEU A 9 -18.29 14.51 42.53
N VAL A 10 -18.67 14.16 43.76
CA VAL A 10 -19.15 15.12 44.77
C VAL A 10 -18.05 16.12 45.13
N ASP A 11 -16.82 15.64 45.33
CA ASP A 11 -15.67 16.50 45.61
C ASP A 11 -15.37 17.42 44.43
N SER A 12 -15.38 16.88 43.20
CA SER A 12 -15.15 17.62 41.96
C SER A 12 -16.19 18.70 41.70
N LEU A 13 -17.46 18.44 42.04
CA LEU A 13 -18.54 19.41 41.99
C LEU A 13 -18.33 20.56 42.99
N THR A 14 -17.87 20.22 44.19
CA THR A 14 -17.57 21.18 45.27
C THR A 14 -16.40 22.08 44.90
N GLU A 15 -15.32 21.50 44.39
CA GLU A 15 -14.11 22.22 44.00
C GLU A 15 -14.16 22.88 42.61
N ARG A 16 -15.15 22.52 41.79
CA ARG A 16 -15.27 22.89 40.37
C ARG A 16 -14.05 22.51 39.53
N LYS A 17 -13.44 21.36 39.82
CA LYS A 17 -12.29 20.81 39.07
C LYS A 17 -12.67 19.47 38.45
N TRP A 18 -12.24 19.26 37.21
CA TRP A 18 -12.59 18.07 36.41
C TRP A 18 -11.32 17.35 35.93
N ASN A 19 -10.54 16.85 36.87
CA ASN A 19 -9.25 16.22 36.60
C ASN A 19 -9.38 14.70 36.63
N PHE A 20 -9.85 14.11 35.53
CA PHE A 20 -9.99 12.67 35.42
C PHE A 20 -8.62 11.97 35.41
N THR A 21 -8.50 10.91 36.19
CA THR A 21 -7.27 10.12 36.32
C THR A 21 -7.22 8.93 35.34
N SER A 22 -8.38 8.49 34.87
CA SER A 22 -8.50 7.37 33.92
C SER A 22 -9.78 7.44 33.07
N VAL A 23 -9.78 6.70 31.96
CA VAL A 23 -10.97 6.49 31.12
C VAL A 23 -12.09 5.81 31.91
N ASP A 24 -11.76 4.80 32.73
CA ASP A 24 -12.77 4.07 33.51
C ASP A 24 -13.44 4.97 34.55
N GLN A 25 -12.69 5.84 35.21
CA GLN A 25 -13.26 6.87 36.09
C GLN A 25 -14.21 7.79 35.31
N ALA A 26 -13.78 8.29 34.15
CA ALA A 26 -14.60 9.19 33.34
C ALA A 26 -15.89 8.50 32.83
N LEU A 27 -15.83 7.23 32.41
CA LEU A 27 -16.99 6.44 32.00
C LEU A 27 -17.94 6.17 33.18
N SER A 28 -17.41 5.85 34.36
CA SER A 28 -18.19 5.64 35.57
C SER A 28 -18.91 6.92 35.99
N VAL A 29 -18.19 8.04 36.01
CA VAL A 29 -18.75 9.37 36.31
C VAL A 29 -19.83 9.74 35.30
N LEU A 30 -19.62 9.48 34.00
CA LEU A 30 -20.65 9.72 32.97
C LEU A 30 -21.94 8.94 33.26
N CYS A 31 -21.82 7.68 33.65
CA CYS A 31 -22.98 6.86 34.04
C CYS A 31 -23.69 7.43 35.28
N ILE A 32 -22.93 7.89 36.28
CA ILE A 32 -23.49 8.50 37.49
C ILE A 32 -24.21 9.81 37.12
N THR A 33 -23.58 10.69 36.35
CA THR A 33 -24.18 11.98 35.98
C THR A 33 -25.45 11.81 35.16
N ASP A 34 -25.54 10.77 34.33
CA ASP A 34 -26.78 10.43 33.64
C ASP A 34 -27.88 9.96 34.61
N GLN A 35 -27.56 9.01 35.49
CA GLN A 35 -28.51 8.47 36.48
C GLN A 35 -29.14 9.55 37.37
N PHE A 36 -28.37 10.59 37.73
CA PHE A 36 -28.82 11.71 38.55
C PHE A 36 -29.29 12.91 37.73
N ASN A 37 -29.48 12.76 36.41
CA ASN A 37 -29.95 13.80 35.50
C ASN A 37 -29.07 15.08 35.51
N MET A 38 -27.76 14.92 35.74
CA MET A 38 -26.74 15.96 35.74
C MET A 38 -26.04 16.06 34.37
N GLN A 39 -26.80 15.96 33.28
CA GLN A 39 -26.29 15.88 31.90
C GLN A 39 -25.45 17.10 31.48
N HIS A 40 -25.63 18.26 32.12
CA HIS A 40 -24.82 19.45 31.88
C HIS A 40 -23.33 19.26 32.20
N LEU A 41 -22.98 18.22 32.96
CA LEU A 41 -21.61 17.84 33.29
C LEU A 41 -20.93 17.04 32.16
N HIS A 42 -21.69 16.49 31.21
CA HIS A 42 -21.14 15.72 30.09
C HIS A 42 -20.17 16.55 29.24
N LYS A 43 -20.35 17.87 29.19
CA LYS A 43 -19.43 18.82 28.52
C LYS A 43 -18.00 18.81 29.09
N HIS A 44 -17.80 18.32 30.30
CA HIS A 44 -16.49 18.18 30.93
C HIS A 44 -15.92 16.78 30.74
N ILE A 45 -16.79 15.76 30.72
CA ILE A 45 -16.41 14.35 30.66
C ILE A 45 -16.08 13.92 29.22
N ILE A 46 -16.94 14.25 28.25
CA ILE A 46 -16.80 13.82 26.85
C ILE A 46 -15.47 14.29 26.23
N PRO A 47 -15.02 15.55 26.40
CA PRO A 47 -13.72 15.97 25.84
C PRO A 47 -12.53 15.19 26.38
N TYR A 48 -12.55 14.83 27.66
CA TYR A 48 -11.49 14.00 28.25
C TYR A 48 -11.48 12.60 27.63
N LEU A 49 -12.65 11.97 27.51
CA LEU A 49 -12.79 10.66 26.88
C LEU A 49 -12.27 10.66 25.44
N LYS A 50 -12.63 11.69 24.65
CA LYS A 50 -12.13 11.87 23.28
C LYS A 50 -10.60 12.04 23.22
N ALA A 51 -10.01 12.73 24.20
CA ALA A 51 -8.56 12.95 24.26
C ALA A 51 -7.79 11.71 24.72
N ALA A 52 -8.34 10.94 25.67
CA ALA A 52 -7.70 9.76 26.23
C ALA A 52 -7.65 8.58 25.24
N GLU A 53 -8.61 8.48 24.32
CA GLU A 53 -8.63 7.44 23.27
C GLU A 53 -7.47 7.57 22.28
N LEU A 54 -6.88 8.77 22.11
CA LEU A 54 -5.72 9.01 21.24
C LEU A 54 -4.47 8.23 21.66
N GLY A 55 -4.46 7.59 22.83
CA GLY A 55 -3.34 6.80 23.35
C GLY A 55 -3.52 5.28 23.32
N ILE A 56 -4.61 4.75 22.75
CA ILE A 56 -4.93 3.31 22.81
C ILE A 56 -4.30 2.56 21.64
N SER A 57 -3.70 1.39 21.92
CA SER A 57 -3.08 0.53 20.90
C SER A 57 -4.11 -0.09 19.95
N SER A 58 -3.68 -0.43 18.73
CA SER A 58 -4.59 -0.95 17.68
C SER A 58 -5.31 -2.25 18.04
N SER A 59 -4.77 -3.08 18.94
CA SER A 59 -5.38 -4.36 19.33
C SER A 59 -6.60 -4.22 20.24
N ASP A 60 -6.69 -3.15 21.04
CA ASP A 60 -7.78 -2.95 22.02
C ASP A 60 -8.80 -1.89 21.59
N ARG A 61 -8.56 -1.23 20.45
CA ARG A 61 -9.33 -0.09 19.97
C ARG A 61 -10.82 -0.39 19.80
N ILE A 62 -11.17 -1.51 19.15
CA ILE A 62 -12.58 -1.86 18.91
C ILE A 62 -13.33 -2.06 20.24
N GLU A 63 -12.70 -2.71 21.21
CA GLU A 63 -13.32 -2.92 22.52
C GLU A 63 -13.50 -1.60 23.28
N CYS A 64 -12.55 -0.66 23.15
CA CYS A 64 -12.69 0.69 23.69
C CYS A 64 -13.82 1.47 23.00
N LEU A 65 -13.88 1.50 21.67
CA LEU A 65 -14.94 2.15 20.90
C LEU A 65 -16.32 1.58 21.22
N LYS A 66 -16.41 0.26 21.42
CA LYS A 66 -17.63 -0.42 21.85
C LYS A 66 -18.14 0.10 23.19
N ARG A 67 -17.26 0.24 24.20
CA ARG A 67 -17.64 0.82 25.49
C ARG A 67 -18.25 2.22 25.33
N TYR A 68 -17.71 3.03 24.41
CA TYR A 68 -18.26 4.35 24.09
C TYR A 68 -19.62 4.28 23.41
N ILE A 69 -19.86 3.31 22.52
CA ILE A 69 -21.17 3.11 21.91
C ILE A 69 -22.19 2.68 22.96
N ASP A 70 -21.84 1.75 23.86
CA ASP A 70 -22.76 1.23 24.88
C ASP A 70 -23.24 2.30 25.86
N ILE A 71 -22.41 3.31 26.14
CA ILE A 71 -22.81 4.48 26.96
C ILE A 71 -23.50 5.57 26.14
N SER A 72 -23.39 5.56 24.81
CA SER A 72 -23.88 6.65 23.98
C SER A 72 -25.38 6.94 24.14
N PRO A 73 -26.31 5.97 24.32
CA PRO A 73 -27.73 6.28 24.49
C PRO A 73 -28.04 7.13 25.74
N ARG A 74 -27.13 7.15 26.71
CA ARG A 74 -27.22 7.93 27.96
C ARG A 74 -26.68 9.35 27.81
N CYS A 75 -26.07 9.67 26.66
CA CYS A 75 -25.54 10.99 26.41
C CYS A 75 -26.60 11.86 25.73
N ARG A 76 -26.76 13.10 26.22
CA ARG A 76 -27.61 14.11 25.56
C ARG A 76 -27.22 14.34 24.09
N ASP A 77 -25.93 14.28 23.80
CA ASP A 77 -25.34 14.47 22.46
C ASP A 77 -24.88 13.13 21.86
N ASN A 78 -25.70 12.08 22.02
CA ASN A 78 -25.37 10.72 21.58
C ASN A 78 -24.95 10.63 20.09
N GLY A 79 -25.61 11.40 19.22
CA GLY A 79 -25.29 11.43 17.79
C GLY A 79 -23.89 11.99 17.50
N GLU A 80 -23.43 12.99 18.26
CA GLU A 80 -22.08 13.56 18.10
C GLU A 80 -21.02 12.56 18.60
N LEU A 81 -21.28 11.92 19.73
CA LEU A 81 -20.38 10.89 20.27
C LEU A 81 -20.27 9.71 19.31
N VAL A 82 -21.39 9.22 18.78
CA VAL A 82 -21.41 8.09 17.83
C VAL A 82 -20.77 8.47 16.48
N ASN A 83 -20.99 9.69 15.98
CA ASN A 83 -20.30 10.17 14.78
C ASN A 83 -18.79 10.20 15.01
N TRP A 84 -18.35 10.73 16.15
CA TRP A 84 -16.94 10.75 16.51
C TRP A 84 -16.34 9.33 16.62
N ILE A 85 -17.08 8.36 17.18
CA ILE A 85 -16.65 6.94 17.24
C ILE A 85 -16.47 6.36 15.82
N PHE A 86 -17.42 6.61 14.91
CA PHE A 86 -17.32 6.09 13.54
C PHE A 86 -16.18 6.74 12.76
N GLU A 87 -15.93 8.04 12.93
CA GLU A 87 -14.78 8.75 12.35
C GLU A 87 -13.43 8.22 12.85
N ARG A 88 -13.42 7.50 13.98
CA ARG A 88 -12.22 6.86 14.51
C ARG A 88 -11.98 5.47 13.97
N CYS A 89 -12.89 4.87 13.20
CA CYS A 89 -12.59 3.58 12.57
C CYS A 89 -11.71 3.80 11.33
N GLU A 90 -10.64 3.02 11.18
CA GLU A 90 -9.65 3.21 10.10
C GLU A 90 -10.05 2.54 8.78
N SER A 91 -11.00 1.60 8.84
CA SER A 91 -11.46 0.84 7.68
C SER A 91 -12.95 0.54 7.75
N SER A 92 -13.52 0.21 6.59
CA SER A 92 -14.88 -0.32 6.50
C SER A 92 -15.05 -1.61 7.30
N ALA A 93 -14.00 -2.43 7.39
CA ALA A 93 -14.00 -3.66 8.18
C ALA A 93 -14.14 -3.40 9.69
N GLU A 94 -13.42 -2.40 10.22
CA GLU A 94 -13.54 -2.01 11.64
C GLU A 94 -14.94 -1.49 11.96
N LEU A 95 -15.51 -0.65 11.08
CA LEU A 95 -16.89 -0.15 11.22
C LEU A 95 -17.90 -1.29 11.29
N ILE A 96 -17.79 -2.27 10.38
CA ILE A 96 -18.69 -3.43 10.34
C ILE A 96 -18.53 -4.28 11.61
N ALA A 97 -17.30 -4.56 12.04
CA ALA A 97 -17.03 -5.32 13.26
C ALA A 97 -17.64 -4.64 14.50
N LEU A 98 -17.47 -3.32 14.60
CA LEU A 98 -18.04 -2.52 15.67
C LEU A 98 -19.58 -2.56 15.65
N ALA A 99 -20.19 -2.39 14.48
CA ALA A 99 -21.64 -2.46 14.32
C ALA A 99 -22.22 -3.83 14.66
N GLN A 100 -21.54 -4.93 14.29
CA GLN A 100 -21.94 -6.29 14.66
C GLN A 100 -21.90 -6.50 16.18
N SER A 101 -20.90 -5.94 16.85
CA SER A 101 -20.76 -6.05 18.31
C SER A 101 -21.76 -5.21 19.11
N CYS A 102 -22.28 -4.12 18.51
CA CYS A 102 -23.13 -3.14 19.18
C CYS A 102 -24.57 -3.07 18.62
N GLY A 103 -25.00 -4.06 17.85
CA GLY A 103 -26.20 -4.01 16.99
C GLY A 103 -27.45 -3.35 17.61
N PRO A 104 -27.90 -3.74 18.81
CA PRO A 104 -29.08 -3.13 19.46
C PRO A 104 -28.89 -1.65 19.80
N THR A 105 -27.71 -1.28 20.29
CA THR A 105 -27.35 0.08 20.70
C THR A 105 -27.21 1.02 19.49
N LEU A 106 -26.82 0.46 18.34
CA LEU A 106 -26.58 1.22 17.12
C LEU A 106 -27.86 1.57 16.34
N ALA A 107 -28.98 0.90 16.60
CA ALA A 107 -30.20 1.02 15.80
C ALA A 107 -30.68 2.47 15.61
N PRO A 108 -30.69 3.35 16.64
CA PRO A 108 -31.04 4.77 16.46
C PRO A 108 -30.06 5.56 15.58
N HIS A 109 -28.84 5.05 15.41
CA HIS A 109 -27.74 5.67 14.68
C HIS A 109 -27.46 4.99 13.33
N LEU A 110 -28.33 4.08 12.88
CA LEU A 110 -28.13 3.34 11.62
C LEU A 110 -27.95 4.25 10.39
N PRO A 111 -28.71 5.36 10.20
CA PRO A 111 -28.48 6.26 9.06
C PRO A 111 -27.09 6.90 9.09
N LEU A 112 -26.58 7.22 10.28
CA LEU A 112 -25.25 7.79 10.47
C LEU A 112 -24.17 6.75 10.15
N PHE A 113 -24.34 5.52 10.65
CA PHE A 113 -23.47 4.39 10.35
C PHE A 113 -23.36 4.14 8.85
N LEU A 114 -24.49 4.05 8.14
CA LEU A 114 -24.51 3.82 6.69
C LEU A 114 -23.77 4.93 5.93
N ARG A 115 -23.98 6.20 6.29
CA ARG A 115 -23.29 7.33 5.65
C ARG A 115 -21.77 7.25 5.83
N VAL A 116 -21.30 6.90 7.03
CA VAL A 116 -19.86 6.76 7.29
C VAL A 116 -19.29 5.54 6.57
N LEU A 117 -20.04 4.44 6.52
CA LEU A 117 -19.64 3.23 5.79
C LEU A 117 -19.52 3.49 4.27
N GLU A 118 -20.48 4.20 3.66
CA GLU A 118 -20.42 4.60 2.26
C GLU A 118 -19.19 5.47 1.97
N SER A 119 -18.90 6.44 2.83
CA SER A 119 -17.71 7.29 2.69
C SER A 119 -16.41 6.50 2.84
N ALA A 120 -16.34 5.58 3.81
CA ALA A 120 -15.17 4.72 4.00
C ALA A 120 -14.94 3.83 2.77
N HIS A 121 -16.00 3.22 2.23
CA HIS A 121 -15.91 2.36 1.06
C HIS A 121 -15.50 3.14 -0.21
N ALA A 122 -16.03 4.35 -0.40
CA ALA A 122 -15.61 5.22 -1.50
C ALA A 122 -14.11 5.57 -1.43
N ASN A 123 -13.60 5.86 -0.24
CA ASN A 123 -12.18 6.15 -0.02
C ASN A 123 -11.28 4.93 -0.22
N GLU A 124 -11.73 3.73 0.15
CA GLU A 124 -11.00 2.49 -0.11
C GLU A 124 -10.95 2.18 -1.61
N LYS A 125 -12.06 2.39 -2.32
CA LYS A 125 -12.13 2.21 -3.77
C LYS A 125 -11.18 3.14 -4.50
N THR A 126 -11.15 4.44 -4.18
CA THR A 126 -10.24 5.40 -4.83
C THR A 126 -8.77 5.04 -4.58
N LYS A 127 -8.39 4.68 -3.34
CA LYS A 127 -7.04 4.19 -3.03
C LYS A 127 -6.65 2.94 -3.84
N THR A 128 -7.60 2.02 -4.01
CA THR A 128 -7.38 0.79 -4.78
C THR A 128 -7.19 1.09 -6.26
N GLU A 129 -8.02 1.97 -6.82
CA GLU A 129 -7.89 2.44 -8.22
C GLU A 129 -6.56 3.16 -8.46
N GLU A 130 -6.15 4.05 -7.55
CA GLU A 130 -4.85 4.73 -7.61
C GLU A 130 -3.67 3.75 -7.56
N THR A 131 -3.74 2.74 -6.68
CA THR A 131 -2.69 1.72 -6.55
C THR A 131 -2.62 0.86 -7.81
N MET A 132 -3.77 0.47 -8.36
CA MET A 132 -3.84 -0.30 -9.60
C MET A 132 -3.29 0.49 -10.79
N SER A 133 -3.58 1.80 -10.86
CA SER A 133 -3.00 2.68 -11.89
C SER A 133 -1.48 2.74 -11.79
N LYS A 134 -0.92 2.90 -10.59
CA LYS A 134 0.54 2.92 -10.39
C LYS A 134 1.20 1.61 -10.81
N LEU A 135 0.61 0.47 -10.42
CA LEU A 135 1.12 -0.85 -10.82
C LEU A 135 1.05 -1.06 -12.35
N LEU A 136 0.02 -0.52 -13.01
CA LEU A 136 -0.09 -0.56 -14.46
C LEU A 136 1.04 0.25 -15.13
N ASP A 137 1.30 1.46 -14.64
CA ASP A 137 2.37 2.33 -15.15
C ASP A 137 3.76 1.70 -14.96
N GLU A 138 4.01 1.10 -13.79
CA GLU A 138 5.23 0.36 -13.51
C GLU A 138 5.40 -0.84 -14.45
N ASN A 139 4.33 -1.63 -14.68
CA ASN A 139 4.36 -2.74 -15.62
C ASN A 139 4.63 -2.29 -17.06
N VAL A 140 4.01 -1.20 -17.52
CA VAL A 140 4.26 -0.66 -18.86
C VAL A 140 5.72 -0.19 -19.00
N SER A 141 6.28 0.42 -17.96
CA SER A 141 7.69 0.84 -17.94
C SER A 141 8.63 -0.38 -18.00
N LEU A 142 8.34 -1.43 -17.24
CA LEU A 142 9.11 -2.67 -17.25
C LEU A 142 9.03 -3.38 -18.61
N ILE A 143 7.85 -3.44 -19.24
CA ILE A 143 7.67 -4.01 -20.57
C ILE A 143 8.53 -3.25 -21.59
N LYS A 144 8.45 -1.92 -21.65
CA LYS A 144 9.27 -1.10 -22.56
C LYS A 144 10.77 -1.30 -22.33
N LYS A 145 11.20 -1.43 -21.07
CA LYS A 145 12.60 -1.71 -20.73
C LYS A 145 13.03 -3.09 -21.23
N ASN A 146 12.18 -4.09 -21.08
CA ASN A 146 12.44 -5.45 -21.56
C ASN A 146 12.46 -5.52 -23.09
N GLU A 147 11.56 -4.83 -23.78
CA GLU A 147 11.55 -4.71 -25.25
C GLU A 147 12.87 -4.10 -25.74
N LYS A 148 13.31 -3.00 -25.13
CA LYS A 148 14.57 -2.35 -25.47
C LYS A 148 15.77 -3.28 -25.26
N LEU A 149 15.80 -4.02 -24.15
CA LEU A 149 16.87 -4.99 -23.88
C LEU A 149 16.86 -6.16 -24.89
N ALA A 150 15.68 -6.61 -25.33
CA ALA A 150 15.54 -7.64 -26.35
C ALA A 150 16.02 -7.15 -27.72
N GLU A 151 15.71 -5.91 -28.10
CA GLU A 151 16.22 -5.29 -29.32
C GLU A 151 17.75 -5.14 -29.29
N GLU A 152 18.32 -4.68 -28.16
CA GLU A 152 19.77 -4.57 -27.97
C GLU A 152 20.48 -5.94 -28.01
N SER A 153 19.85 -6.99 -27.48
CA SER A 153 20.37 -8.36 -27.55
C SER A 153 20.35 -8.89 -28.97
N ASN A 154 19.21 -8.78 -29.68
CA ASN A 154 19.10 -9.22 -31.07
C ASN A 154 20.08 -8.48 -31.99
N ALA A 155 20.30 -7.18 -31.77
CA ALA A 155 21.26 -6.41 -32.54
C ALA A 155 22.71 -6.89 -32.29
N LYS A 156 23.05 -7.25 -31.05
CA LYS A 156 24.36 -7.85 -30.71
C LYS A 156 24.55 -9.22 -31.35
N ASP A 157 23.54 -10.07 -31.28
CA ASP A 157 23.59 -11.43 -31.84
C ASP A 157 23.75 -11.38 -33.36
N PHE A 158 23.05 -10.45 -34.03
CA PHE A 158 23.20 -10.22 -35.47
C PHE A 158 24.61 -9.75 -35.85
N TRP A 159 25.17 -8.78 -35.10
CA TRP A 159 26.52 -8.28 -35.35
C TRP A 159 27.60 -9.35 -35.15
N TYR A 160 27.41 -10.25 -34.19
CA TYR A 160 28.35 -11.35 -33.93
C TYR A 160 28.34 -12.37 -35.07
N CYS A 161 27.15 -12.75 -35.56
CA CYS A 161 26.99 -13.61 -36.73
C CYS A 161 27.62 -12.99 -37.99
N GLU A 162 27.41 -11.69 -38.23
CA GLU A 162 28.00 -11.01 -39.39
C GLU A 162 29.53 -11.03 -39.36
N LYS A 163 30.13 -10.81 -38.17
CA LYS A 163 31.59 -10.89 -37.96
C LYS A 163 32.15 -12.29 -38.24
N GLU A 164 31.49 -13.35 -37.78
CA GLU A 164 31.92 -14.73 -38.04
C GLU A 164 31.81 -15.09 -39.52
N ILE A 165 30.71 -14.72 -40.18
CA ILE A 165 30.53 -14.95 -41.62
C ILE A 165 31.62 -14.22 -42.42
N LEU A 166 31.90 -12.95 -42.11
CA LEU A 166 32.97 -12.20 -42.77
C LEU A 166 34.34 -12.83 -42.55
N ALA A 167 34.64 -13.33 -41.35
CA ALA A 167 35.89 -14.03 -41.06
C ALA A 167 36.02 -15.32 -41.88
N LEU A 168 34.96 -16.13 -41.98
CA LEU A 168 34.92 -17.36 -42.77
C LEU A 168 35.10 -17.08 -44.27
N ILE A 169 34.42 -16.06 -44.80
CA ILE A 169 34.57 -15.63 -46.20
C ILE A 169 36.02 -15.24 -46.48
N ASN A 170 36.63 -14.44 -45.60
CA ASN A 170 37.99 -13.94 -45.79
C ASN A 170 39.05 -15.06 -45.70
N MET A 171 38.85 -16.05 -44.81
CA MET A 171 39.69 -17.26 -44.78
C MET A 171 39.59 -18.05 -46.07
N THR A 172 38.37 -18.27 -46.57
CA THR A 172 38.12 -19.04 -47.79
C THR A 172 38.72 -18.37 -49.02
N LEU A 173 38.55 -17.05 -49.14
CA LEU A 173 39.17 -16.24 -50.20
C LEU A 173 40.70 -16.29 -50.15
N ASN A 174 41.31 -16.17 -48.97
CA ASN A 174 42.76 -16.26 -48.83
C ASN A 174 43.30 -17.65 -49.21
N ASP A 175 42.59 -18.72 -48.89
CA ASP A 175 42.99 -20.08 -49.27
C ASP A 175 42.90 -20.28 -50.79
N GLU A 176 41.85 -19.77 -51.44
CA GLU A 176 41.72 -19.79 -52.90
C GLU A 176 42.80 -18.94 -53.59
N VAL A 177 43.11 -17.74 -53.07
CA VAL A 177 44.21 -16.91 -53.58
C VAL A 177 45.54 -17.65 -53.48
N LYS A 178 45.85 -18.28 -52.35
CA LYS A 178 47.08 -19.08 -52.20
C LYS A 178 47.14 -20.26 -53.17
N LYS A 179 46.02 -20.93 -53.44
CA LYS A 179 45.96 -22.00 -54.45
C LYS A 179 46.27 -21.45 -55.84
N LEU A 180 45.67 -20.31 -56.20
CA LEU A 180 45.91 -19.66 -57.49
C LEU A 180 47.37 -19.18 -57.62
N GLU A 181 47.94 -18.57 -56.59
CA GLU A 181 49.36 -18.19 -56.56
C GLU A 181 50.28 -19.40 -56.77
N LYS A 182 49.96 -20.53 -56.14
CA LYS A 182 50.72 -21.78 -56.32
C LYS A 182 50.61 -22.31 -57.74
N GLN A 183 49.43 -22.27 -58.35
CA GLN A 183 49.23 -22.65 -59.76
C GLN A 183 49.99 -21.74 -60.73
N VAL A 184 49.95 -20.42 -60.49
CA VAL A 184 50.70 -19.42 -61.29
C VAL A 184 52.20 -19.67 -61.15
N THR A 185 52.69 -19.98 -59.95
CA THR A 185 54.10 -20.31 -59.72
C THR A 185 54.54 -21.55 -60.51
N VAL A 186 53.72 -22.61 -60.48
CA VAL A 186 53.97 -23.85 -61.24
C VAL A 186 54.02 -23.58 -62.75
N LEU A 187 53.07 -22.81 -63.27
CA LEU A 187 53.03 -22.42 -64.69
C LEU A 187 54.24 -21.54 -65.07
N GLY A 188 54.62 -20.59 -64.23
CA GLY A 188 55.80 -19.74 -64.43
C GLY A 188 57.12 -20.52 -64.42
N THR A 189 57.22 -21.60 -63.64
CA THR A 189 58.38 -22.51 -63.68
C THR A 189 58.38 -23.44 -64.90
N ALA A 190 57.21 -23.83 -65.41
CA ALA A 190 57.10 -24.64 -66.63
C ALA A 190 57.54 -23.86 -67.88
N ILE A 191 57.28 -22.55 -67.94
CA ILE A 191 57.70 -21.67 -69.05
C ILE A 191 59.23 -21.45 -69.06
N LYS A 192 59.93 -21.63 -67.93
CA LYS A 192 61.41 -21.54 -67.88
C LYS A 192 62.13 -22.82 -68.32
N TYR A 193 61.40 -23.92 -68.53
CA TYR A 193 61.91 -25.17 -69.08
C TYR A 193 61.37 -25.37 -70.52
N GLU A 194 61.65 -24.43 -71.42
CA GLU A 194 61.76 -24.80 -72.83
C GLU A 194 63.14 -25.46 -73.02
N PRO A 195 63.22 -26.76 -73.37
CA PRO A 195 64.47 -27.32 -73.81
C PRO A 195 64.83 -26.62 -75.12
N ALA A 196 66.06 -26.09 -75.19
CA ALA A 196 66.69 -25.74 -76.46
C ALA A 196 66.78 -27.01 -77.31
N ILE A 197 65.74 -27.30 -78.09
CA ILE A 197 65.77 -28.34 -79.10
C ILE A 197 66.59 -27.74 -80.25
N GLY A 198 67.79 -28.28 -80.38
CA GLY A 198 68.81 -27.86 -81.31
C GLY A 198 68.33 -27.89 -82.77
N THR A 199 68.82 -26.90 -83.50
CA THR A 199 69.06 -26.96 -84.93
C THR A 199 69.99 -28.14 -85.25
N ASP A 200 69.54 -29.04 -86.12
CA ASP A 200 70.23 -29.46 -87.34
C ASP A 200 69.26 -30.23 -88.26
#